data_AF-A0A4Q5Y855-F1
#
_entry.id   AF-A0A4Q5Y855-F1
#
_cell.length_a   1.000
_cell.length_b   1.000
_cell.length_c   1.000
_cell.angle_alpha   90.00
_cell.angle_beta   90.00
_cell.angle_gamma   90.00
#
_symmetry.space_group_name_H-M   'P 1'
#
loop_
_entity.id
_entity.type
_entity.pdbx_description
1 polymer ?
#
loop_
_entity_poly.entity_id
_entity_poly.type
_entity_poly.pdbx_seq_one_letter_code
_entity_poly.pdbx_strand_id
1 'polypeptide(L)'
;DARDLREKAWRMFINRGDNGGEHDNNAIITQILQLRAERAKLLGFKTHAHWRLENAMAKTPEKAIELMEAVWTPAVARVKEEVADMQKLANAEGANNTIEPWDYKHYAEKVRKQRYDLDQNEVKQYLQLDKLREGMFWVAGELFNFSFVPLSNIPVHHSDVQVWEVKNKTTGAHVGLWYFDAYARPGKRSGAWMNAYRTQERMDKPVTTIVSNNSNFVKGNPGEPVLISWDDAETLFHEFGHALHGLSSNVTYPTLAGTAVVRDYVEFPSQLLEHWLSTPEVLQRFAVHYKTGKPIPQSLVDRIERASTFNEGFATVEYLSSALVDMKLHLAGDQKIDPDKFERETLTALGMPKEIV
;
A
#
# COMPACT_ATOMS: atom_id res chain seq x y z
N ASP A 1 3.91 -8.42 -27.74
CA ASP A 1 3.28 -9.04 -26.57
C ASP A 1 4.09 -10.30 -26.23
N ALA A 2 4.78 -10.34 -25.09
CA ALA A 2 5.73 -11.40 -24.74
C ALA A 2 5.28 -12.13 -23.46
N ARG A 3 4.42 -13.14 -23.63
CA ARG A 3 3.82 -13.90 -22.53
C ARG A 3 4.85 -14.69 -21.72
N ASP A 4 5.87 -15.21 -22.39
CA ASP A 4 7.01 -15.92 -21.79
C ASP A 4 7.78 -15.05 -20.79
N LEU A 5 7.98 -13.76 -21.10
CA LEU A 5 8.64 -12.83 -20.19
C LEU A 5 7.77 -12.47 -18.99
N ARG A 6 6.44 -12.36 -19.17
CA ARG A 6 5.52 -12.15 -18.05
C ARG A 6 5.53 -13.33 -17.09
N GLU A 7 5.48 -14.56 -17.63
CA GLU A 7 5.57 -15.78 -16.83
C GLU A 7 6.89 -15.83 -16.07
N LYS A 8 8.02 -15.58 -16.75
CA LYS A 8 9.33 -15.56 -16.10
C LYS A 8 9.41 -14.53 -14.97
N ALA A 9 8.94 -13.30 -15.21
CA ALA A 9 8.93 -12.24 -14.21
C ALA A 9 8.04 -12.60 -13.01
N TRP A 10 6.87 -13.17 -13.26
CA TRP A 10 5.93 -13.61 -12.23
C TRP A 10 6.54 -14.71 -11.36
N ARG A 11 7.08 -15.78 -11.97
CA ARG A 11 7.74 -16.89 -11.24
C ARG A 11 8.90 -16.40 -10.38
N MET A 12 9.72 -15.49 -10.90
CA MET A 12 10.80 -14.88 -10.13
C MET A 12 10.29 -14.08 -8.92
N PHE A 13 9.14 -13.42 -9.05
CA PHE A 13 8.56 -12.61 -7.98
C PHE A 13 7.92 -13.44 -6.87
N ILE A 14 7.14 -14.48 -7.24
CA ILE A 14 6.43 -15.32 -6.27
C ILE A 14 7.37 -16.25 -5.51
N ASN A 15 8.46 -16.73 -6.13
CA ASN A 15 9.42 -17.62 -5.48
C ASN A 15 10.43 -16.89 -4.58
N ARG A 16 10.27 -15.58 -4.31
CA ARG A 16 11.26 -14.85 -3.49
C ARG A 16 11.25 -15.38 -2.06
N GLY A 17 12.41 -15.86 -1.62
CA GLY A 17 12.54 -16.47 -0.29
C GLY A 17 12.14 -17.95 -0.25
N ASP A 18 11.86 -18.59 -1.39
CA ASP A 18 11.42 -19.97 -1.48
C ASP A 18 12.10 -20.70 -2.65
N ASN A 19 13.44 -20.83 -2.57
CA ASN A 19 14.25 -21.47 -3.63
C ASN A 19 15.22 -22.53 -3.10
N GLY A 20 15.12 -22.95 -1.84
CA GLY A 20 15.99 -23.95 -1.22
C GLY A 20 17.47 -23.55 -1.08
N GLY A 21 17.79 -22.26 -1.27
CA GLY A 21 19.15 -21.70 -1.18
C GLY A 21 19.44 -20.93 0.11
N GLU A 22 20.52 -20.15 0.13
CA GLU A 22 20.94 -19.34 1.30
C GLU A 22 19.88 -18.32 1.76
N HIS A 23 19.02 -17.88 0.84
CA HIS A 23 17.95 -16.92 1.11
C HIS A 23 16.57 -17.58 1.26
N ASP A 24 16.52 -18.89 1.51
CA ASP A 24 15.28 -19.61 1.77
C ASP A 24 14.72 -19.27 3.17
N ASN A 25 13.43 -18.96 3.22
CA ASN A 25 12.74 -18.51 4.42
C ASN A 25 11.92 -19.60 5.11
N ASN A 26 11.74 -20.80 4.52
CA ASN A 26 10.83 -21.80 5.06
C ASN A 26 11.20 -22.22 6.48
N ALA A 27 12.48 -22.54 6.70
CA ALA A 27 12.96 -22.99 8.00
C ALA A 27 12.82 -21.91 9.08
N ILE A 28 13.12 -20.65 8.76
CA ILE A 28 13.03 -19.54 9.71
C ILE A 28 11.56 -19.18 10.01
N ILE A 29 10.66 -19.27 9.03
CA ILE A 29 9.21 -19.08 9.24
C ILE A 29 8.68 -20.14 10.21
N THR A 30 8.99 -21.43 9.99
CA THR A 30 8.60 -22.51 10.91
C THR A 30 9.08 -22.22 12.34
N GLN A 31 10.34 -21.82 12.50
CA GLN A 31 10.91 -21.50 13.81
C GLN A 31 10.19 -20.30 14.46
N ILE A 32 9.92 -19.23 13.70
CA ILE A 32 9.20 -18.05 14.19
C ILE A 32 7.80 -18.43 14.67
N LEU A 33 7.07 -19.27 13.93
CA LEU A 33 5.72 -19.70 14.30
C LEU A 33 5.72 -20.49 15.60
N GLN A 34 6.66 -21.43 15.76
CA GLN A 34 6.82 -22.21 17.00
C GLN A 34 7.12 -21.30 18.20
N LEU A 35 8.07 -20.36 18.05
CA LEU A 35 8.43 -19.40 19.10
C LEU A 35 7.29 -18.43 19.43
N ARG A 36 6.48 -18.04 18.43
CA ARG A 36 5.29 -17.20 18.62
C ARG A 36 4.22 -17.94 19.42
N ALA A 37 4.02 -19.23 19.15
CA ALA A 37 3.08 -20.07 19.88
C ALA A 37 3.54 -20.33 21.32
N GLU A 38 4.81 -20.65 21.52
CA GLU A 38 5.42 -20.81 22.85
C GLU A 38 5.25 -19.53 23.68
N ARG A 39 5.60 -18.37 23.11
CA ARG A 39 5.42 -17.07 23.78
C ARG A 39 3.97 -16.83 24.19
N ALA A 40 3.02 -17.12 23.31
CA ALA A 40 1.60 -16.92 23.62
C ALA A 40 1.17 -17.80 24.81
N LYS A 41 1.57 -19.08 24.83
CA LYS A 41 1.29 -20.00 25.94
C LYS A 41 1.90 -19.51 27.25
N LEU A 42 3.15 -19.06 27.23
CA LEU A 42 3.84 -18.51 28.42
C LEU A 42 3.13 -17.26 28.99
N LEU A 43 2.51 -16.46 28.13
CA LEU A 43 1.73 -15.28 28.52
C LEU A 43 0.27 -15.61 28.90
N GLY A 44 -0.14 -16.89 28.87
CA GLY A 44 -1.48 -17.33 29.24
C GLY A 44 -2.52 -17.28 28.11
N PHE A 45 -2.11 -17.07 26.86
CA PHE A 45 -3.00 -17.00 25.71
C PHE A 45 -3.07 -18.33 24.95
N LYS A 46 -4.23 -18.59 24.33
CA LYS A 46 -4.47 -19.82 23.55
C LYS A 46 -3.56 -19.92 22.31
N THR A 47 -3.42 -18.82 21.56
CA THR A 47 -2.57 -18.75 20.37
C THR A 47 -1.92 -17.37 20.24
N HIS A 48 -0.97 -17.24 19.32
CA HIS A 48 -0.37 -15.95 19.00
C HIS A 48 -1.41 -14.92 18.55
N ALA A 49 -2.38 -15.32 17.72
CA ALA A 49 -3.45 -14.42 17.25
C ALA A 49 -4.30 -13.86 18.41
N HIS A 50 -4.65 -14.69 19.40
CA HIS A 50 -5.39 -14.24 20.59
C HIS A 50 -4.61 -13.19 21.39
N TRP A 51 -3.31 -13.40 21.58
CA TRP A 51 -2.44 -12.44 22.26
C TRP A 51 -2.30 -11.12 21.48
N ARG A 52 -2.10 -11.20 20.16
CA ARG A 52 -1.93 -9.99 19.33
C ARG A 52 -3.19 -9.13 19.25
N LEU A 53 -4.37 -9.75 19.28
CA LEU A 53 -5.64 -9.04 19.10
C LEU A 53 -6.28 -8.53 20.39
N GLU A 54 -5.80 -8.94 21.57
CA GLU A 54 -6.33 -8.48 22.86
C GLU A 54 -6.49 -6.95 22.93
N ASN A 55 -5.45 -6.22 22.51
CA ASN A 55 -5.43 -4.76 22.52
C ASN A 55 -5.86 -4.15 21.17
N ALA A 56 -6.13 -4.94 20.15
CA ALA A 56 -6.62 -4.46 18.86
C ALA A 56 -8.10 -4.03 18.94
N MET A 57 -8.61 -3.33 17.93
CA MET A 57 -10.03 -3.00 17.78
C MET A 57 -10.89 -4.25 17.53
N ALA A 58 -10.37 -5.23 16.77
CA ALA A 58 -11.06 -6.49 16.48
C ALA A 58 -11.28 -7.38 17.72
N LYS A 59 -10.45 -7.23 18.76
CA LYS A 59 -10.44 -7.95 20.04
C LYS A 59 -10.16 -9.45 19.99
N THR A 60 -10.73 -10.19 19.04
CA THR A 60 -10.55 -11.64 18.94
C THR A 60 -10.33 -12.09 17.50
N PRO A 61 -9.56 -13.17 17.28
CA PRO A 61 -9.32 -13.70 15.94
C PRO A 61 -10.60 -14.18 15.26
N GLU A 62 -11.58 -14.68 16.00
CA GLU A 62 -12.86 -15.14 15.46
C GLU A 62 -13.62 -14.00 14.77
N LYS A 63 -13.69 -12.82 15.39
CA LYS A 63 -14.33 -11.64 14.78
C LYS A 63 -13.59 -11.14 13.55
N ALA A 64 -12.26 -11.17 13.60
CA ALA A 64 -11.44 -10.79 12.45
C ALA A 64 -11.65 -11.75 11.26
N ILE A 65 -11.69 -13.07 11.52
CA ILE A 65 -11.99 -14.07 10.49
C ILE A 65 -13.40 -13.91 9.95
N GLU A 66 -14.41 -13.75 10.80
CA GLU A 66 -15.80 -13.55 10.38
C GLU A 66 -15.92 -12.37 9.41
N LEU A 67 -15.29 -11.24 9.71
CA LEU A 67 -15.25 -10.08 8.84
C LEU A 67 -14.54 -10.38 7.51
N MET A 68 -13.35 -11.00 7.55
CA MET A 68 -12.60 -11.32 6.33
C MET A 68 -13.34 -12.32 5.43
N GLU A 69 -13.96 -13.36 5.99
CA GLU A 69 -14.69 -14.38 5.23
C GLU A 69 -16.00 -13.86 4.63
N ALA A 70 -16.66 -12.90 5.30
CA ALA A 70 -17.84 -12.21 4.77
C ALA A 70 -17.52 -11.42 3.49
N VAL A 71 -16.32 -10.86 3.38
CA VAL A 71 -15.85 -10.13 2.18
C VAL A 71 -15.23 -11.08 1.15
N TRP A 72 -14.54 -12.14 1.61
CA TRP A 72 -13.89 -13.13 0.74
C TRP A 72 -14.84 -13.77 -0.27
N THR A 73 -16.02 -14.19 0.19
CA THR A 73 -17.00 -14.92 -0.65
C THR A 73 -17.45 -14.12 -1.88
N PRO A 74 -17.95 -12.88 -1.75
CA PRO A 74 -18.30 -12.07 -2.92
C PRO A 74 -17.06 -11.66 -3.75
N ALA A 75 -15.90 -11.45 -3.14
CA ALA A 75 -14.67 -11.11 -3.87
C ALA A 75 -14.22 -12.26 -4.81
N VAL A 76 -14.24 -13.50 -4.33
CA VAL A 76 -13.96 -14.69 -5.16
C VAL A 76 -14.99 -14.85 -6.29
N ALA A 77 -16.27 -14.57 -6.03
CA ALA A 77 -17.28 -14.58 -7.07
C ALA A 77 -16.98 -13.52 -8.15
N ARG A 78 -16.55 -12.33 -7.72
CA ARG A 78 -16.19 -11.24 -8.62
C ARG A 78 -14.98 -11.58 -9.50
N VAL A 79 -13.94 -12.21 -8.95
CA VAL A 79 -12.79 -12.68 -9.73
C VAL A 79 -13.22 -13.62 -10.88
N LYS A 80 -14.20 -14.50 -10.65
CA LYS A 80 -14.69 -15.41 -11.71
C LYS A 80 -15.31 -14.64 -12.88
N GLU A 81 -16.03 -13.56 -12.61
CA GLU A 81 -16.57 -12.68 -13.66
C GLU A 81 -15.44 -11.95 -14.40
N GLU A 82 -14.47 -11.41 -13.65
CA GLU A 82 -13.31 -10.71 -14.21
C GLU A 82 -12.48 -11.63 -15.12
N VAL A 83 -12.18 -12.86 -14.69
CA VAL A 83 -11.47 -13.85 -15.49
C VAL A 83 -12.28 -14.26 -16.72
N ALA A 84 -13.61 -14.37 -16.62
CA ALA A 84 -14.47 -14.67 -17.78
C ALA A 84 -14.41 -13.56 -18.83
N ASP A 85 -14.41 -12.29 -18.40
CA ASP A 85 -14.23 -11.14 -19.29
C ASP A 85 -12.87 -11.18 -19.99
N MET A 86 -11.80 -11.49 -19.24
CA MET A 86 -10.44 -11.64 -19.78
C MET A 86 -10.34 -12.79 -20.78
N GLN A 87 -10.91 -13.95 -20.45
CA GLN A 87 -10.89 -15.13 -21.32
C GLN A 87 -11.66 -14.87 -22.62
N LYS A 88 -12.80 -14.17 -22.57
CA LYS A 88 -13.56 -13.78 -23.76
C LYS A 88 -12.70 -12.90 -24.68
N LEU A 89 -11.96 -11.95 -24.11
CA LEU A 89 -11.08 -11.08 -24.87
C LEU A 89 -9.88 -11.84 -25.46
N ALA A 90 -9.23 -12.71 -24.68
CA ALA A 90 -8.14 -13.56 -25.15
C ALA A 90 -8.57 -14.45 -26.33
N ASN A 91 -9.77 -15.04 -26.25
CA ASN A 91 -10.33 -15.86 -27.34
C ASN A 91 -10.61 -15.02 -28.59
N ALA A 92 -11.14 -13.80 -28.45
CA ALA A 92 -11.40 -12.89 -29.57
C ALA A 92 -10.12 -12.43 -30.27
N GLU A 93 -9.01 -12.34 -29.54
CA GLU A 93 -7.67 -12.05 -30.07
C GLU A 93 -6.96 -13.28 -30.68
N GLY A 94 -7.57 -14.47 -30.58
CA GLY A 94 -7.00 -15.72 -31.10
C GLY A 94 -5.86 -16.31 -30.24
N ALA A 95 -5.73 -15.89 -28.97
CA ALA A 95 -4.64 -16.32 -28.09
C ALA A 95 -4.73 -17.80 -27.66
N ASN A 96 -5.91 -18.45 -27.80
CA ASN A 96 -6.17 -19.89 -27.58
C ASN A 96 -5.57 -20.48 -26.29
N ASN A 97 -5.34 -19.66 -25.27
CA ASN A 97 -4.77 -20.02 -23.99
C ASN A 97 -5.78 -19.75 -22.87
N THR A 98 -5.71 -20.56 -21.81
CA THR A 98 -6.38 -20.25 -20.54
C THR A 98 -5.64 -19.12 -19.84
N ILE A 99 -6.38 -18.21 -19.21
CA ILE A 99 -5.78 -17.18 -18.34
C ILE A 99 -5.04 -17.88 -17.20
N GLU A 100 -3.77 -17.52 -17.03
CA GLU A 100 -2.89 -17.93 -15.94
C GLU A 100 -2.54 -16.70 -15.08
N PRO A 101 -1.96 -16.86 -13.87
CA PRO A 101 -1.61 -15.72 -13.00
C PRO A 101 -0.81 -14.60 -13.67
N TRP A 102 0.15 -14.96 -14.52
CA TRP A 102 0.98 -14.01 -15.26
C TRP A 102 0.27 -13.32 -16.44
N ASP A 103 -0.97 -13.72 -16.73
CA ASP A 103 -1.83 -13.08 -17.74
C ASP A 103 -2.86 -12.14 -17.12
N TYR A 104 -3.19 -12.28 -15.83
CA TYR A 104 -4.29 -11.55 -15.18
C TYR A 104 -4.15 -10.04 -15.35
N LYS A 105 -3.06 -9.43 -14.85
CA LYS A 105 -2.84 -7.98 -14.92
C LYS A 105 -2.76 -7.47 -16.37
N HIS A 106 -2.27 -8.30 -17.30
CA HIS A 106 -2.20 -7.95 -18.72
C HIS A 106 -3.58 -7.87 -19.38
N TYR A 107 -4.42 -8.89 -19.20
CA TYR A 107 -5.76 -8.89 -19.78
C TYR A 107 -6.72 -7.97 -19.01
N ALA A 108 -6.54 -7.79 -17.71
CA ALA A 108 -7.29 -6.81 -16.93
C ALA A 108 -7.15 -5.41 -17.54
N GLU A 109 -5.94 -4.97 -17.90
CA GLU A 109 -5.74 -3.67 -18.55
C GLU A 109 -6.37 -3.58 -19.95
N LYS A 110 -6.35 -4.68 -20.72
CA LYS A 110 -7.06 -4.70 -22.01
C LYS A 110 -8.57 -4.60 -21.84
N VAL A 111 -9.15 -5.32 -20.87
CA VAL A 111 -10.58 -5.23 -20.54
C VAL A 111 -10.93 -3.84 -20.03
N ARG A 112 -10.09 -3.23 -19.18
CA ARG A 112 -10.26 -1.85 -18.70
C ARG A 112 -10.36 -0.87 -19.87
N LYS A 113 -9.41 -0.97 -20.81
CA LYS A 113 -9.38 -0.14 -22.02
C LYS A 113 -10.61 -0.36 -22.89
N GLN A 114 -11.01 -1.62 -23.13
CA GLN A 114 -12.20 -1.91 -23.95
C GLN A 114 -13.51 -1.44 -23.31
N ARG A 115 -13.66 -1.60 -21.99
CA ARG A 115 -14.92 -1.34 -21.28
C ARG A 115 -15.09 0.13 -20.89
N TYR A 116 -14.02 0.80 -20.50
CA TYR A 116 -14.08 2.17 -19.96
C TYR A 116 -13.42 3.22 -20.85
N ASP A 117 -12.78 2.79 -21.96
CA ASP A 117 -11.92 3.62 -22.80
C ASP A 117 -10.79 4.27 -21.97
N LEU A 118 -10.29 3.59 -20.94
CA LEU A 118 -9.27 4.12 -20.02
C LEU A 118 -7.94 3.39 -20.21
N ASP A 119 -6.90 4.15 -20.57
CA ASP A 119 -5.51 3.68 -20.62
C ASP A 119 -4.71 4.28 -19.47
N GLN A 120 -4.20 3.45 -18.56
CA GLN A 120 -3.41 3.92 -17.41
C GLN A 120 -2.14 4.66 -17.84
N ASN A 121 -1.59 4.40 -19.04
CA ASN A 121 -0.46 5.15 -19.56
C ASN A 121 -0.84 6.58 -19.98
N GLU A 122 -2.10 6.81 -20.36
CA GLU A 122 -2.63 8.16 -20.62
C GLU A 122 -2.74 8.92 -19.30
N VAL A 123 -3.33 8.30 -18.27
CA VAL A 123 -3.48 8.88 -16.92
C VAL A 123 -2.12 9.26 -16.32
N LYS A 124 -1.14 8.35 -16.42
CA LYS A 124 0.24 8.55 -15.91
C LYS A 124 0.90 9.82 -16.41
N GLN A 125 0.54 10.34 -17.58
CA GLN A 125 1.11 11.58 -18.13
C GLN A 125 0.74 12.83 -17.32
N TYR A 126 -0.27 12.73 -16.46
CA TYR A 126 -0.75 13.81 -15.58
C TYR A 126 -0.24 13.67 -14.14
N LEU A 127 0.32 12.52 -13.78
CA LEU A 127 0.69 12.18 -12.40
C LEU A 127 2.18 12.39 -12.16
N GLN A 128 2.57 13.66 -12.10
CA GLN A 128 3.94 14.07 -11.79
C GLN A 128 4.17 14.05 -10.27
N LEU A 129 5.17 13.30 -9.80
CA LEU A 129 5.51 13.13 -8.37
C LEU A 129 5.58 14.47 -7.62
N ASP A 130 6.31 15.44 -8.17
CA ASP A 130 6.48 16.75 -7.56
C ASP A 130 5.17 17.56 -7.46
N LYS A 131 4.26 17.40 -8.44
CA LYS A 131 2.96 18.07 -8.46
C LYS A 131 1.97 17.42 -7.53
N LEU A 132 1.99 16.10 -7.44
CA LEU A 132 1.19 15.37 -6.45
C LEU A 132 1.67 15.68 -5.03
N ARG A 133 2.97 15.86 -4.79
CA ARG A 133 3.50 16.39 -3.52
C ARG A 133 2.95 17.79 -3.21
N GLU A 134 2.94 18.70 -4.18
CA GLU A 134 2.29 20.01 -4.01
C GLU A 134 0.79 19.86 -3.68
N GLY A 135 0.11 18.87 -4.28
CA GLY A 135 -1.28 18.51 -3.98
C GLY A 135 -1.48 18.02 -2.55
N MET A 136 -0.61 17.13 -2.07
CA MET A 136 -0.59 16.68 -0.68
C MET A 136 -0.44 17.85 0.29
N PHE A 137 0.49 18.78 0.01
CA PHE A 137 0.67 19.98 0.84
C PHE A 137 -0.55 20.90 0.81
N TRP A 138 -1.21 21.03 -0.34
CA TRP A 138 -2.42 21.81 -0.47
C TRP A 138 -3.55 21.21 0.38
N VAL A 139 -3.80 19.89 0.27
CA VAL A 139 -4.78 19.17 1.10
C VAL A 139 -4.48 19.36 2.59
N ALA A 140 -3.22 19.22 3.00
CA ALA A 140 -2.81 19.47 4.38
C ALA A 140 -3.05 20.92 4.84
N GLY A 141 -2.87 21.88 3.94
CA GLY A 141 -3.13 23.29 4.21
C GLY A 141 -4.61 23.64 4.35
N GLU A 142 -5.48 22.97 3.61
CA GLU A 142 -6.93 23.20 3.69
C GLU A 142 -7.57 22.48 4.88
N LEU A 143 -7.14 21.25 5.17
CA LEU A 143 -7.76 20.42 6.20
C LEU A 143 -7.12 20.56 7.58
N PHE A 144 -5.80 20.72 7.63
CA PHE A 144 -5.03 20.70 8.89
C PHE A 144 -4.36 22.03 9.21
N ASN A 145 -4.56 23.06 8.36
CA ASN A 145 -3.97 24.38 8.50
C ASN A 145 -2.42 24.32 8.58
N PHE A 146 -1.81 23.46 7.76
CA PHE A 146 -0.35 23.33 7.65
C PHE A 146 0.23 24.04 6.42
N SER A 147 1.47 24.49 6.52
CA SER A 147 2.27 24.98 5.40
C SER A 147 3.65 24.33 5.43
N PHE A 148 4.22 24.11 4.25
CA PHE A 148 5.46 23.35 4.07
C PHE A 148 6.50 24.25 3.42
N VAL A 149 7.58 24.53 4.15
CA VAL A 149 8.68 25.39 3.68
C VAL A 149 9.89 24.50 3.40
N PRO A 150 10.39 24.43 2.15
CA PRO A 150 11.55 23.60 1.84
C PRO A 150 12.77 24.08 2.63
N LEU A 151 13.51 23.15 3.19
CA LEU A 151 14.75 23.43 3.90
C LEU A 151 15.95 23.00 3.07
N SER A 152 16.99 23.83 3.09
CA SER A 152 18.32 23.48 2.59
C SER A 152 19.27 23.29 3.76
N ASN A 153 20.37 22.55 3.54
CA ASN A 153 21.44 22.32 4.53
C ASN A 153 21.00 21.56 5.80
N ILE A 154 19.96 20.73 5.70
CA ILE A 154 19.58 19.78 6.74
C ILE A 154 20.37 18.48 6.53
N PRO A 155 20.96 17.88 7.58
CA PRO A 155 21.59 16.58 7.49
C PRO A 155 20.59 15.51 7.03
N VAL A 156 20.96 14.76 6.00
CA VAL A 156 20.17 13.68 5.42
C VAL A 156 21.02 12.43 5.25
N HIS A 157 20.41 11.25 5.39
CA HIS A 157 21.11 9.96 5.24
C HIS A 157 21.38 9.58 3.79
N HIS A 158 20.73 10.25 2.83
CA HIS A 158 20.90 10.01 1.40
C HIS A 158 20.63 11.30 0.62
N SER A 159 21.40 11.56 -0.45
CA SER A 159 21.36 12.82 -1.21
C SER A 159 20.02 13.13 -1.88
N ASP A 160 19.20 12.11 -2.10
CA ASP A 160 17.88 12.25 -2.72
C ASP A 160 16.77 12.62 -1.73
N VAL A 161 17.06 12.65 -0.43
CA VAL A 161 16.08 12.98 0.60
C VAL A 161 15.87 14.49 0.61
N GLN A 162 14.61 14.89 0.49
CA GLN A 162 14.19 16.29 0.58
C GLN A 162 13.50 16.54 1.92
N VAL A 163 13.66 17.74 2.48
CA VAL A 163 13.16 18.07 3.82
C VAL A 163 12.35 19.36 3.79
N TRP A 164 11.22 19.38 4.48
CA TRP A 164 10.38 20.55 4.69
C TRP A 164 10.18 20.83 6.16
N GLU A 165 10.22 22.11 6.52
CA GLU A 165 9.66 22.60 7.76
C GLU A 165 8.14 22.66 7.63
N VAL A 166 7.44 22.03 8.57
CA VAL A 166 5.98 22.12 8.66
C VAL A 166 5.63 23.19 9.68
N LYS A 167 4.78 24.14 9.29
CA LYS A 167 4.29 25.22 10.13
C LYS A 167 2.78 25.23 10.19
N ASN A 168 2.23 25.78 11.26
CA ASN A 168 0.84 26.22 11.27
C ASN A 168 0.71 27.41 10.31
N LYS A 169 -0.16 27.28 9.31
CA LYS A 169 -0.34 28.25 8.22
C LYS A 169 -0.90 29.58 8.71
N THR A 170 -1.69 29.61 9.79
CA THR A 170 -2.24 30.85 10.37
C THR A 170 -1.26 31.54 11.31
N THR A 171 -0.63 30.80 12.22
CA THR A 171 0.19 31.39 13.29
C THR A 171 1.67 31.46 12.96
N GLY A 172 2.13 30.73 11.93
CA GLY A 172 3.54 30.57 11.59
C GLY A 172 4.32 29.69 12.58
N ALA A 173 3.66 29.10 13.59
CA ALA A 173 4.31 28.27 14.59
C ALA A 173 4.90 26.99 13.98
N HIS A 174 6.08 26.60 14.44
CA HIS A 174 6.74 25.36 14.03
C HIS A 174 5.95 24.13 14.52
N VAL A 175 5.61 23.23 13.60
CA VAL A 175 4.86 21.97 13.87
C VAL A 175 5.80 20.77 13.88
N GLY A 176 6.79 20.74 12.98
CA GLY A 176 7.73 19.63 12.86
C GLY A 176 8.51 19.66 11.55
N LEU A 177 9.16 18.55 11.24
CA LEU A 177 9.85 18.34 9.97
C LEU A 177 9.27 17.14 9.21
N TRP A 178 9.18 17.26 7.90
CA TRP A 178 8.79 16.17 6.99
C TRP A 178 9.93 15.83 6.04
N TYR A 179 10.40 14.59 6.07
CA TYR A 179 11.46 14.04 5.22
C TYR A 179 10.83 13.15 4.15
N PHE A 180 11.18 13.40 2.89
CA PHE A 180 10.66 12.63 1.77
C PHE A 180 11.77 11.89 1.04
N ASP A 181 11.69 10.56 1.05
CA ASP A 181 12.64 9.64 0.42
C ASP A 181 11.89 8.78 -0.62
N ALA A 182 11.72 9.31 -1.83
CA ALA A 182 10.78 8.77 -2.81
C ALA A 182 11.30 7.59 -3.65
N TYR A 183 12.63 7.46 -3.79
CA TYR A 183 13.22 6.63 -4.84
C TYR A 183 13.72 5.28 -4.33
N ALA A 184 13.53 4.26 -5.18
CA ALA A 184 14.13 2.94 -5.01
C ALA A 184 15.65 2.99 -5.20
N ARG A 185 16.37 2.21 -4.41
CA ARG A 185 17.83 2.03 -4.53
C ARG A 185 18.31 0.76 -3.83
N PRO A 186 19.48 0.21 -4.20
CA PRO A 186 20.11 -0.86 -3.44
C PRO A 186 20.24 -0.52 -1.95
N GLY A 187 19.96 -1.50 -1.08
CA GLY A 187 19.99 -1.33 0.37
C GLY A 187 18.74 -0.69 0.98
N LYS A 188 17.81 -0.16 0.19
CA LYS A 188 16.48 0.27 0.67
C LYS A 188 15.49 -0.87 0.51
N ARG A 189 14.74 -1.18 1.57
CA ARG A 189 13.67 -2.19 1.50
C ARG A 189 12.55 -1.76 0.54
N SER A 190 11.91 -2.73 -0.11
CA SER A 190 10.75 -2.51 -0.98
C SER A 190 9.51 -2.04 -0.21
N GLY A 191 8.52 -1.50 -0.93
CA GLY A 191 7.25 -1.01 -0.40
C GLY A 191 7.26 0.50 -0.15
N ALA A 192 6.26 0.98 0.57
CA ALA A 192 6.22 2.33 1.09
C ALA A 192 6.00 2.27 2.61
N TRP A 193 6.48 3.29 3.33
CA TRP A 193 6.22 3.41 4.76
C TRP A 193 6.46 4.81 5.28
N MET A 194 5.82 5.09 6.41
CA MET A 194 6.08 6.22 7.26
C MET A 194 6.85 5.79 8.52
N ASN A 195 7.75 6.65 8.99
CA ASN A 195 8.33 6.52 10.32
C ASN A 195 8.56 7.88 10.98
N ALA A 196 8.67 7.90 12.30
CA ALA A 196 9.14 9.07 13.04
C ALA A 196 10.62 8.88 13.44
N TYR A 197 11.47 9.86 13.14
CA TYR A 197 12.82 9.96 13.72
C TYR A 197 12.77 10.55 15.13
N ARG A 198 11.76 11.38 15.40
CA ARG A 198 11.46 11.92 16.73
C ARG A 198 9.95 12.05 16.87
N THR A 199 9.38 11.56 17.94
CA THR A 199 7.94 11.68 18.24
C THR A 199 7.62 13.04 18.87
N GLN A 200 6.36 13.47 18.76
CA GLN A 200 5.86 14.66 19.47
C GLN A 200 5.61 14.31 20.95
N GLU A 201 5.89 15.24 21.87
CA GLU A 201 5.53 15.09 23.28
C GLU A 201 5.46 16.44 24.02
N ARG A 202 4.91 16.43 25.23
CA ARG A 202 4.89 17.57 26.17
C ARG A 202 5.20 17.16 27.62
N MET A 203 5.85 16.01 27.82
CA MET A 203 6.07 15.44 29.16
C MET A 203 6.92 16.38 30.03
N ASP A 204 8.10 16.76 29.54
CA ASP A 204 8.98 17.72 30.22
C ASP A 204 8.88 19.13 29.59
N LYS A 205 8.90 19.16 28.25
CA LYS A 205 8.75 20.38 27.44
C LYS A 205 8.12 20.03 26.09
N PRO A 206 7.54 21.00 25.37
CA PRO A 206 7.06 20.76 24.02
C PRO A 206 8.19 20.31 23.09
N VAL A 207 8.01 19.15 22.46
CA VAL A 207 8.89 18.61 21.43
C VAL A 207 8.06 18.37 20.18
N THR A 208 8.49 18.93 19.04
CA THR A 208 7.85 18.71 17.73
C THR A 208 8.34 17.43 17.07
N THR A 209 7.48 16.83 16.25
CA THR A 209 7.80 15.59 15.55
C THR A 209 8.77 15.78 14.39
N ILE A 210 9.50 14.73 14.05
CA ILE A 210 10.27 14.60 12.81
C ILE A 210 9.79 13.31 12.16
N VAL A 211 9.07 13.44 11.05
CA VAL A 211 8.45 12.33 10.33
C VAL A 211 9.08 12.16 8.95
N SER A 212 9.01 10.94 8.42
CA SER A 212 9.51 10.61 7.09
C SER A 212 8.53 9.73 6.34
N ASN A 213 8.30 10.03 5.06
CA ASN A 213 7.70 9.10 4.11
C ASN A 213 8.76 8.55 3.16
N ASN A 214 8.68 7.25 2.94
CA ASN A 214 9.59 6.50 2.09
C ASN A 214 8.78 5.75 1.04
N SER A 215 9.22 5.83 -0.21
CA SER A 215 8.62 5.09 -1.34
C SER A 215 9.72 4.47 -2.20
N ASN A 216 9.35 3.66 -3.19
CA ASN A 216 10.28 2.97 -4.07
C ASN A 216 10.00 3.27 -5.55
N PHE A 217 9.76 4.54 -5.89
CA PHE A 217 9.57 4.94 -7.28
C PHE A 217 10.87 4.88 -8.08
N VAL A 218 10.75 4.62 -9.38
CA VAL A 218 11.89 4.66 -10.28
C VAL A 218 12.32 6.10 -10.48
N LYS A 219 13.57 6.39 -10.16
CA LYS A 219 14.16 7.72 -10.38
C LYS A 219 14.27 7.99 -11.89
N GLY A 220 13.74 9.12 -12.34
CA GLY A 220 13.86 9.58 -13.72
C GLY A 220 15.26 10.10 -14.05
N ASN A 221 15.49 10.43 -15.32
CA ASN A 221 16.74 11.09 -15.71
C ASN A 221 16.83 12.50 -15.11
N PRO A 222 18.03 13.04 -14.88
CA PRO A 222 18.19 14.41 -14.41
C PRO A 222 17.41 15.41 -15.27
N GLY A 223 16.54 16.20 -14.63
CA GLY A 223 15.73 17.22 -15.29
C GLY A 223 14.42 16.71 -15.92
N GLU A 224 14.16 15.39 -15.91
CA GLU A 224 12.88 14.84 -16.35
C GLU A 224 11.89 14.70 -15.18
N PRO A 225 10.60 14.98 -15.40
CA PRO A 225 9.58 14.75 -14.39
C PRO A 225 9.43 13.24 -14.11
N VAL A 226 9.31 12.90 -12.83
CA VAL A 226 9.00 11.52 -12.41
C VAL A 226 7.49 11.32 -12.52
N LEU A 227 7.09 10.45 -13.45
CA LEU A 227 5.70 10.05 -13.65
C LEU A 227 5.42 8.75 -12.92
N ILE A 228 4.37 8.74 -12.12
CA ILE A 228 3.97 7.58 -11.30
C ILE A 228 2.60 7.04 -11.72
N SER A 229 2.30 5.78 -11.40
CA SER A 229 0.96 5.22 -11.67
C SER A 229 -0.10 5.85 -10.75
N TRP A 230 -1.36 5.54 -11.01
CA TRP A 230 -2.45 5.89 -10.11
C TRP A 230 -2.26 5.24 -8.73
N ASP A 231 -1.96 3.94 -8.68
CA ASP A 231 -1.69 3.20 -7.44
C ASP A 231 -0.49 3.77 -6.65
N ASP A 232 0.57 4.20 -7.35
CA ASP A 232 1.71 4.88 -6.72
C ASP A 232 1.30 6.25 -6.14
N ALA A 233 0.39 6.96 -6.81
CA ALA A 233 -0.17 8.22 -6.32
C ALA A 233 -1.08 8.00 -5.10
N GLU A 234 -1.90 6.95 -5.08
CA GLU A 234 -2.67 6.57 -3.89
C GLU A 234 -1.72 6.22 -2.73
N THR A 235 -0.67 5.45 -3.01
CA THR A 235 0.39 5.12 -2.04
C THR A 235 1.04 6.38 -1.46
N LEU A 236 1.28 7.42 -2.26
CA LEU A 236 1.79 8.69 -1.75
C LEU A 236 0.86 9.33 -0.72
N PHE A 237 -0.43 9.42 -1.05
CA PHE A 237 -1.43 10.00 -0.15
C PHE A 237 -1.61 9.12 1.10
N HIS A 238 -1.58 7.79 0.96
CA HIS A 238 -1.60 6.86 2.08
C HIS A 238 -0.47 7.17 3.08
N GLU A 239 0.78 7.18 2.61
CA GLU A 239 1.93 7.43 3.47
C GLU A 239 1.90 8.83 4.08
N PHE A 240 1.45 9.82 3.30
CA PHE A 240 1.32 11.17 3.81
C PHE A 240 0.22 11.29 4.87
N GLY A 241 -0.83 10.46 4.83
CA GLY A 241 -1.81 10.36 5.91
C GLY A 241 -1.19 9.91 7.24
N HIS A 242 -0.27 8.93 7.21
CA HIS A 242 0.54 8.58 8.39
C HIS A 242 1.42 9.76 8.86
N ALA A 243 2.01 10.50 7.93
CA ALA A 243 2.80 11.69 8.27
C ALA A 243 1.95 12.77 8.93
N LEU A 244 0.75 13.03 8.42
CA LEU A 244 -0.22 13.97 9.00
C LEU A 244 -0.72 13.50 10.37
N HIS A 245 -0.90 12.20 10.57
CA HIS A 245 -1.21 11.63 11.89
C HIS A 245 -0.09 11.94 12.90
N GLY A 246 1.17 11.78 12.49
CA GLY A 246 2.32 12.18 13.30
C GLY A 246 2.41 13.69 13.55
N LEU A 247 2.25 14.51 12.51
CA LEU A 247 2.35 15.98 12.57
C LEU A 247 1.22 16.62 13.38
N SER A 248 0.05 15.99 13.41
CA SER A 248 -1.12 16.48 14.16
C SER A 248 -1.13 16.02 15.62
N SER A 249 -0.17 15.20 16.04
CA SER A 249 -0.11 14.71 17.41
C SER A 249 0.14 15.85 18.40
N ASN A 250 -0.60 15.82 19.52
CA ASN A 250 -0.50 16.83 20.57
C ASN A 250 -0.72 16.21 21.95
N VAL A 251 0.11 15.22 22.27
CA VAL A 251 0.04 14.42 23.49
C VAL A 251 1.08 14.85 24.51
N THR A 252 0.87 14.45 25.77
CA THR A 252 1.85 14.66 26.84
C THR A 252 2.94 13.60 26.81
N TYR A 253 2.57 12.32 26.74
CA TYR A 253 3.50 11.20 26.83
C TYR A 253 3.91 10.68 25.45
N PRO A 254 5.21 10.44 25.19
CA PRO A 254 5.71 10.02 23.87
C PRO A 254 5.20 8.64 23.47
N THR A 255 4.85 7.79 24.44
CA THR A 255 4.30 6.45 24.20
C THR A 255 2.91 6.47 23.54
N LEU A 256 2.24 7.62 23.52
CA LEU A 256 0.92 7.84 22.91
C LEU A 256 1.00 8.72 21.65
N ALA A 257 2.20 9.06 21.19
CA ALA A 257 2.41 10.06 20.17
C ALA A 257 2.27 9.52 18.73
N GLY A 258 1.72 10.37 17.86
CA GLY A 258 1.57 10.11 16.43
C GLY A 258 0.87 8.78 16.15
N THR A 259 1.55 7.92 15.40
CA THR A 259 1.04 6.62 14.95
C THR A 259 1.16 5.51 16.01
N ALA A 260 1.46 5.85 17.28
CA ALA A 260 1.48 4.91 18.41
C ALA A 260 0.05 4.54 18.88
N VAL A 261 -0.73 4.00 17.95
CA VAL A 261 -2.09 3.49 18.14
C VAL A 261 -2.13 2.00 17.81
N VAL A 262 -3.29 1.38 18.01
CA VAL A 262 -3.48 -0.04 17.72
C VAL A 262 -3.40 -0.31 16.21
N ARG A 263 -2.86 -1.47 15.83
CA ARG A 263 -2.46 -1.78 14.44
C ARG A 263 -3.64 -1.76 13.47
N ASP A 264 -4.82 -2.14 13.90
CA ASP A 264 -6.06 -2.13 13.10
C ASP A 264 -6.81 -0.78 13.16
N TYR A 265 -6.19 0.25 13.73
CA TYR A 265 -6.62 1.65 13.62
C TYR A 265 -5.58 2.52 12.90
N VAL A 266 -4.30 2.18 12.97
CA VAL A 266 -3.22 3.04 12.43
C VAL A 266 -3.39 3.31 10.92
N GLU A 267 -3.95 2.35 10.17
CA GLU A 267 -4.20 2.49 8.73
C GLU A 267 -5.44 3.31 8.39
N PHE A 268 -6.32 3.62 9.35
CA PHE A 268 -7.52 4.40 9.06
C PHE A 268 -7.18 5.84 8.59
N PRO A 269 -6.33 6.61 9.29
CA PRO A 269 -5.95 7.94 8.82
C PRO A 269 -5.22 7.96 7.48
N SER A 270 -4.42 6.94 7.17
CA SER A 270 -3.72 6.82 5.88
C SER A 270 -4.70 6.52 4.76
N GLN A 271 -5.55 5.50 4.91
CA GLN A 271 -6.56 5.14 3.92
C GLN A 271 -7.59 6.24 3.70
N LEU A 272 -7.98 6.95 4.76
CA LEU A 272 -8.87 8.09 4.62
C LEU A 272 -8.27 9.19 3.73
N LEU A 273 -6.93 9.37 3.78
CA LEU A 273 -6.29 10.41 2.98
C LEU A 273 -6.22 10.06 1.49
N GLU A 274 -6.22 8.77 1.12
CA GLU A 274 -6.20 8.31 -0.27
C GLU A 274 -7.35 8.90 -1.09
N HIS A 275 -8.54 9.03 -0.49
CA HIS A 275 -9.72 9.59 -1.13
C HIS A 275 -9.56 11.03 -1.61
N TRP A 276 -8.57 11.80 -1.12
CA TRP A 276 -8.34 13.15 -1.61
C TRP A 276 -7.72 13.18 -3.00
N LEU A 277 -6.98 12.13 -3.40
CA LEU A 277 -6.35 12.07 -4.73
C LEU A 277 -7.38 12.25 -5.84
N SER A 278 -8.53 11.58 -5.73
CA SER A 278 -9.57 11.56 -6.76
C SER A 278 -10.52 12.77 -6.71
N THR A 279 -10.30 13.72 -5.79
CA THR A 279 -11.19 14.89 -5.69
C THR A 279 -10.96 15.85 -6.87
N PRO A 280 -12.01 16.52 -7.38
CA PRO A 280 -11.87 17.50 -8.44
C PRO A 280 -10.84 18.59 -8.11
N GLU A 281 -10.78 19.02 -6.85
CA GLU A 281 -9.87 20.07 -6.37
C GLU A 281 -8.41 19.65 -6.51
N VAL A 282 -8.08 18.40 -6.20
CA VAL A 282 -6.72 17.87 -6.34
C VAL A 282 -6.41 17.60 -7.81
N LEU A 283 -7.27 16.89 -8.52
CA LEU A 283 -7.04 16.50 -9.90
C LEU A 283 -6.90 17.72 -10.83
N GLN A 284 -7.80 18.71 -10.75
CA GLN A 284 -7.76 19.85 -11.65
C GLN A 284 -6.56 20.79 -11.41
N ARG A 285 -5.99 20.79 -10.19
CA ARG A 285 -4.86 21.66 -9.82
C ARG A 285 -3.51 20.99 -9.99
N PHE A 286 -3.41 19.70 -9.68
CA PHE A 286 -2.13 19.02 -9.52
C PHE A 286 -1.93 17.86 -10.50
N ALA A 287 -3.00 17.27 -11.05
CA ALA A 287 -2.87 16.30 -12.13
C ALA A 287 -2.74 17.05 -13.48
N VAL A 288 -1.53 17.54 -13.77
CA VAL A 288 -1.23 18.34 -14.97
C VAL A 288 -0.29 17.58 -15.91
N HIS A 289 -0.54 17.68 -17.21
CA HIS A 289 0.22 16.94 -18.23
C HIS A 289 1.67 17.40 -18.27
N TYR A 290 2.62 16.46 -18.13
CA TYR A 290 4.04 16.77 -17.96
C TYR A 290 4.68 17.59 -19.08
N LYS A 291 4.20 17.48 -20.33
CA LYS A 291 4.70 18.29 -21.46
C LYS A 291 3.98 19.62 -21.67
N THR A 292 2.70 19.71 -21.34
CA THR A 292 1.85 20.83 -21.77
C THR A 292 1.43 21.73 -20.62
N GLY A 293 1.58 21.26 -19.38
CA GLY A 293 1.11 21.94 -18.17
C GLY A 293 -0.41 22.04 -18.07
N LYS A 294 -1.17 21.46 -19.01
CA LYS A 294 -2.63 21.51 -18.99
C LYS A 294 -3.18 20.53 -17.95
N PRO A 295 -4.24 20.89 -17.20
CA PRO A 295 -4.93 19.97 -16.31
C PRO A 295 -5.43 18.72 -17.01
N ILE A 296 -5.64 17.66 -16.23
CA ILE A 296 -6.31 16.45 -16.67
C ILE A 296 -7.70 16.80 -17.26
N PRO A 297 -8.02 16.36 -18.50
CA PRO A 297 -9.32 16.63 -19.09
C PRO A 297 -10.44 16.01 -18.25
N GLN A 298 -11.56 16.71 -18.10
CA GLN A 298 -12.71 16.19 -17.35
C GLN A 298 -13.19 14.84 -17.90
N SER A 299 -13.17 14.65 -19.23
CA SER A 299 -13.50 13.36 -19.84
C SER A 299 -12.60 12.20 -19.41
N LEU A 300 -11.33 12.46 -19.08
CA LEU A 300 -10.44 11.43 -18.54
C LEU A 300 -10.73 11.16 -17.06
N VAL A 301 -11.05 12.21 -16.28
CA VAL A 301 -11.52 12.07 -14.88
C VAL A 301 -12.79 11.23 -14.80
N ASP A 302 -13.79 11.52 -15.64
CA ASP A 302 -15.05 10.76 -15.68
C ASP A 302 -14.80 9.27 -16.06
N ARG A 303 -13.81 9.00 -16.92
CA ARG A 303 -13.40 7.62 -17.25
C ARG A 303 -12.73 6.91 -16.07
N ILE A 304 -11.90 7.61 -15.29
CA ILE A 304 -11.30 7.09 -14.05
C ILE A 304 -12.40 6.76 -13.04
N GLU A 305 -13.34 7.68 -12.81
CA GLU A 305 -14.44 7.48 -11.86
C GLU A 305 -15.32 6.27 -12.25
N ARG A 306 -15.69 6.14 -13.53
CA ARG A 306 -16.45 4.98 -14.01
C ARG A 306 -15.71 3.66 -13.84
N ALA A 307 -14.37 3.69 -13.87
CA ALA A 307 -13.52 2.51 -13.69
C ALA A 307 -13.10 2.27 -12.23
N SER A 308 -13.59 3.06 -11.26
CA SER A 308 -13.17 3.00 -9.85
C SER A 308 -13.44 1.68 -9.15
N THR A 309 -14.39 0.88 -9.63
CA THR A 309 -14.72 -0.45 -9.10
C THR A 309 -14.22 -1.58 -10.00
N PHE A 310 -13.43 -1.26 -11.03
CA PHE A 310 -12.86 -2.25 -11.92
C PHE A 310 -11.72 -2.99 -11.23
N ASN A 311 -11.73 -4.33 -11.33
CA ASN A 311 -10.69 -5.21 -10.78
C ASN A 311 -10.67 -5.32 -9.24
N GLU A 312 -11.72 -4.85 -8.57
CA GLU A 312 -11.87 -4.97 -7.11
C GLU A 312 -11.95 -6.43 -6.65
N GLY A 313 -12.38 -7.37 -7.51
CA GLY A 313 -12.30 -8.80 -7.20
C GLY A 313 -10.86 -9.22 -6.96
N PHE A 314 -9.97 -8.94 -7.92
CA PHE A 314 -8.54 -9.22 -7.79
C PHE A 314 -7.92 -8.53 -6.57
N ALA A 315 -8.08 -7.20 -6.44
CA ALA A 315 -7.44 -6.43 -5.37
C ALA A 315 -7.85 -6.94 -3.98
N THR A 316 -9.16 -7.23 -3.81
CA THR A 316 -9.69 -7.75 -2.55
C THR A 316 -9.19 -9.17 -2.26
N VAL A 317 -9.16 -10.07 -3.25
CA VAL A 317 -8.69 -11.46 -3.06
C VAL A 317 -7.17 -11.51 -2.83
N GLU A 318 -6.36 -10.73 -3.55
CA GLU A 318 -4.91 -10.64 -3.36
C GLU A 318 -4.58 -10.19 -1.92
N TYR A 319 -5.28 -9.16 -1.41
CA TYR A 319 -5.12 -8.71 -0.03
C TYR A 319 -5.62 -9.72 1.00
N LEU A 320 -6.87 -10.19 0.88
CA LEU A 320 -7.48 -11.05 1.89
C LEU A 320 -6.85 -12.45 1.94
N SER A 321 -6.31 -12.96 0.84
CA SER A 321 -5.60 -14.25 0.84
C SER A 321 -4.41 -14.21 1.80
N SER A 322 -3.60 -13.15 1.71
CA SER A 322 -2.47 -12.91 2.61
C SER A 322 -2.92 -12.75 4.08
N ALA A 323 -3.97 -11.98 4.33
CA ALA A 323 -4.49 -11.75 5.68
C ALA A 323 -5.10 -13.01 6.32
N LEU A 324 -5.82 -13.82 5.54
CA LEU A 324 -6.39 -15.09 5.98
C LEU A 324 -5.31 -16.13 6.26
N VAL A 325 -4.28 -16.24 5.41
CA VAL A 325 -3.14 -17.14 5.65
C VAL A 325 -2.38 -16.72 6.91
N ASP A 326 -2.09 -15.42 7.09
CA ASP A 326 -1.45 -14.90 8.31
C ASP A 326 -2.25 -15.27 9.57
N MET A 327 -3.56 -15.01 9.57
CA MET A 327 -4.42 -15.32 10.71
C MET A 327 -4.44 -16.83 11.02
N LYS A 328 -4.56 -17.68 10.00
CA LYS A 328 -4.61 -19.14 10.15
C LYS A 328 -3.27 -19.71 10.64
N LEU A 329 -2.13 -19.20 10.14
CA LEU A 329 -0.81 -19.55 10.66
C LEU A 329 -0.70 -19.26 12.16
N HIS A 330 -1.19 -18.10 12.62
CA HIS A 330 -1.11 -17.68 14.02
C HIS A 330 -2.20 -18.26 14.93
N LEU A 331 -3.15 -19.01 14.37
CA LEU A 331 -4.14 -19.81 15.09
C LEU A 331 -3.76 -21.28 15.23
N ALA A 332 -2.82 -21.77 14.42
CA ALA A 332 -2.42 -23.18 14.42
C ALA A 332 -1.66 -23.65 15.68
N GLY A 333 -1.35 -22.74 16.61
CA GLY A 333 -0.70 -23.09 17.88
C GLY A 333 0.73 -23.57 17.68
N ASP A 334 1.15 -24.59 18.43
CA ASP A 334 2.51 -25.16 18.43
C ASP A 334 2.73 -26.24 17.36
N GLN A 335 1.79 -26.40 16.42
CA GLN A 335 1.99 -27.28 15.28
C GLN A 335 3.24 -26.88 14.51
N LYS A 336 4.10 -27.86 14.20
CA LYS A 336 5.21 -27.65 13.28
C LYS A 336 4.66 -27.55 11.86
N ILE A 337 4.75 -26.35 11.28
CA ILE A 337 4.20 -26.01 9.97
C ILE A 337 5.31 -25.98 8.92
N ASP A 338 5.04 -26.62 7.78
CA ASP A 338 5.70 -26.37 6.50
C ASP A 338 4.95 -25.18 5.84
N PRO A 339 5.58 -23.99 5.70
CA PRO A 339 4.88 -22.79 5.26
C PRO A 339 4.31 -22.90 3.84
N ASP A 340 5.10 -23.39 2.88
CA ASP A 340 4.67 -23.55 1.48
C ASP A 340 3.50 -24.55 1.37
N LYS A 341 3.61 -25.69 2.05
CA LYS A 341 2.50 -26.66 2.08
C LYS A 341 1.25 -26.07 2.74
N PHE A 342 1.40 -25.39 3.88
CA PHE A 342 0.28 -24.82 4.63
C PHE A 342 -0.44 -23.73 3.84
N GLU A 343 0.30 -22.83 3.19
CA GLU A 343 -0.26 -21.78 2.35
C GLU A 343 -1.10 -22.40 1.23
N ARG A 344 -0.51 -23.33 0.45
CA ARG A 344 -1.20 -23.98 -0.66
C ARG A 344 -2.47 -24.73 -0.24
N GLU A 345 -2.41 -25.49 0.84
CA GLU A 345 -3.58 -26.22 1.38
C GLU A 345 -4.65 -25.25 1.89
N THR A 346 -4.24 -24.16 2.55
CA THR A 346 -5.15 -23.13 3.08
C THR A 346 -5.87 -22.39 1.95
N LEU A 347 -5.14 -21.92 0.95
CA LEU A 347 -5.70 -21.19 -0.19
C LEU A 347 -6.61 -22.10 -1.04
N THR A 348 -6.24 -23.37 -1.19
CA THR A 348 -7.11 -24.38 -1.84
C THR A 348 -8.41 -24.56 -1.06
N ALA A 349 -8.35 -24.69 0.27
CA ALA A 349 -9.53 -24.84 1.12
C ALA A 349 -10.42 -23.59 1.12
N LEU A 350 -9.84 -22.40 0.95
CA LEU A 350 -10.56 -21.14 0.78
C LEU A 350 -11.19 -20.98 -0.62
N GLY A 351 -10.90 -21.88 -1.55
CA GLY A 351 -11.39 -21.81 -2.93
C GLY A 351 -10.80 -20.65 -3.72
N MET A 352 -9.54 -20.29 -3.45
CA MET A 352 -8.84 -19.22 -4.16
C MET A 352 -8.79 -19.53 -5.66
N PRO A 353 -9.20 -18.58 -6.53
CA PRO A 353 -9.04 -18.74 -7.97
C PRO A 353 -7.56 -18.88 -8.35
N LYS A 354 -7.27 -19.88 -9.20
CA LYS A 354 -5.89 -20.22 -9.61
C LYS A 354 -5.21 -19.11 -10.41
N GLU A 355 -5.96 -18.13 -10.91
CA GLU A 355 -5.48 -17.02 -11.71
C GLU A 355 -4.92 -15.86 -10.85
N ILE A 356 -4.97 -15.95 -9.52
CA ILE A 356 -4.47 -14.89 -8.63
C ILE A 356 -2.98 -15.08 -8.30
N VAL A 357 -2.60 -16.25 -7.76
CA VAL A 357 -1.23 -16.66 -7.39
C VAL A 357 -1.06 -18.16 -7.62
#